data_AF-A0A7K4B5L3-F1
#
_entry.id   AF-A0A7K4B5L3-F1
#
_cell.length_a   1.000
_cell.length_b   1.000
_cell.length_c   1.000
_cell.angle_alpha   90.00
_cell.angle_beta   90.00
_cell.angle_gamma   90.00
#
_symmetry.space_group_name_H-M   'P 1'
#
loop_
_entity.id
_entity.type
_entity.pdbx_description
1 polymer ?
#
loop_
_entity_poly.entity_id
_entity_poly.type
_entity_poly.pdbx_seq_one_letter_code
_entity_poly.pdbx_strand_id
1 'polypeptide(L)'
;MSQDRNEFFVIRIPDTGSLLDAVRIIASSGLTITRCHFNRSLDPVTAFFSVSGDEKACARGTGALIKDGYLQTTVAYPENVRFTVIVPEIPGTLHRILTILNEYNAEISSLSFDNRGRYPDALHIMLRVLRPDRTEDLIRAIETEYRVLIDGYDCGDSCDDGSLFYVRYAARVSEILDDLEDPFILELLHQFSHIAQQLTEYGKEYQDVLEQILLNGKRLKETTGQGFYSDVQVFSLTGHLTLYCFQLPGGGSIFVIDA
;
A
#
# COMPACT_ATOMS: atom_id res chain seq x y z
N MET A 1 -35.69 1.62 -18.41
CA MET A 1 -35.41 1.21 -17.03
C MET A 1 -33.97 1.60 -16.78
N SER A 2 -33.72 2.53 -15.84
CA SER A 2 -32.34 2.90 -15.50
C SER A 2 -31.68 1.65 -14.94
N GLN A 3 -30.61 1.17 -15.55
CA GLN A 3 -29.81 0.10 -14.97
C GLN A 3 -29.15 0.66 -13.71
N ASP A 4 -29.36 0.02 -12.57
CA ASP A 4 -28.60 0.32 -11.37
C ASP A 4 -27.13 0.02 -11.67
N ARG A 5 -26.31 1.05 -11.51
CA ARG A 5 -24.86 0.99 -11.68
C ARG A 5 -24.24 0.78 -10.30
N ASN A 6 -23.31 -0.15 -10.22
CA ASN A 6 -22.46 -0.32 -9.05
C ASN A 6 -21.19 0.50 -9.26
N GLU A 7 -20.83 1.29 -8.26
CA GLU A 7 -19.55 2.00 -8.20
C GLU A 7 -18.85 1.72 -6.88
N PHE A 8 -17.54 1.92 -6.86
CA PHE A 8 -16.74 1.80 -5.66
C PHE A 8 -16.03 3.12 -5.38
N PHE A 9 -15.96 3.48 -4.11
CA PHE A 9 -15.25 4.66 -3.63
C PHE A 9 -14.18 4.25 -2.63
N VAL A 10 -12.96 4.73 -2.87
CA VAL A 10 -11.86 4.71 -1.90
C VAL A 10 -11.78 6.10 -1.30
N ILE A 11 -12.00 6.21 0.01
CA ILE A 11 -12.14 7.49 0.70
C ILE A 11 -11.04 7.64 1.74
N ARG A 12 -10.42 8.83 1.78
CA ARG A 12 -9.48 9.21 2.82
C ARG A 12 -10.23 9.83 4.01
N ILE A 13 -9.97 9.32 5.21
CA ILE A 13 -10.67 9.65 6.44
C ILE A 13 -9.64 10.11 7.48
N PRO A 14 -9.40 11.43 7.62
CA PRO A 14 -8.44 11.92 8.61
C PRO A 14 -8.93 11.72 10.06
N ASP A 15 -10.25 11.70 10.30
CA ASP A 15 -10.85 11.47 11.61
C ASP A 15 -12.24 10.79 11.52
N THR A 16 -12.80 10.37 12.66
CA THR A 16 -14.12 9.71 12.69
C THR A 16 -15.29 10.62 12.29
N GLY A 17 -15.14 11.96 12.40
CA GLY A 17 -16.14 12.91 11.92
C GLY A 17 -16.25 12.89 10.39
N SER A 18 -15.10 12.77 9.74
CA SER A 18 -14.94 12.70 8.29
C SER A 18 -15.64 11.47 7.67
N LEU A 19 -15.73 10.35 8.40
CA LEU A 19 -16.47 9.17 7.95
C LEU A 19 -17.97 9.46 7.84
N LEU A 20 -18.54 10.12 8.85
CA LEU A 20 -19.95 10.48 8.85
C LEU A 20 -20.27 11.46 7.73
N ASP A 21 -19.41 12.45 7.52
CA ASP A 21 -19.59 13.45 6.46
C ASP A 21 -19.53 12.81 5.07
N ALA A 22 -18.57 11.91 4.81
CA ALA A 22 -18.51 11.15 3.56
C ALA A 22 -19.79 10.33 3.32
N VAL A 23 -20.30 9.65 4.35
CA VAL A 23 -21.56 8.88 4.25
C VAL A 23 -22.76 9.79 4.00
N ARG A 24 -22.80 10.99 4.60
CA ARG A 24 -23.87 11.99 4.34
C ARG A 24 -23.83 12.47 2.89
N ILE A 25 -22.65 12.67 2.31
CA ILE A 25 -22.48 13.03 0.90
C ILE A 25 -23.02 11.91 -0.01
N ILE A 26 -22.65 10.65 0.27
CA ILE A 26 -23.15 9.48 -0.48
C ILE A 26 -24.67 9.39 -0.42
N ALA A 27 -25.24 9.46 0.79
CA ALA A 27 -26.68 9.35 1.01
C ALA A 27 -27.47 10.50 0.35
N SER A 28 -26.99 11.75 0.47
CA SER A 28 -27.63 12.92 -0.14
C SER A 28 -27.57 12.92 -1.67
N SER A 29 -26.63 12.17 -2.25
CA SER A 29 -26.52 11.98 -3.71
C SER A 29 -27.54 11.00 -4.27
N GLY A 30 -28.25 10.25 -3.41
CA GLY A 30 -29.23 9.23 -3.78
C GLY A 30 -28.62 7.85 -4.02
N LEU A 31 -27.41 7.60 -3.51
CA LEU A 31 -26.72 6.33 -3.62
C LEU A 31 -27.01 5.44 -2.40
N THR A 32 -27.12 4.13 -2.63
CA THR A 32 -27.27 3.13 -1.57
C THR A 32 -25.91 2.48 -1.32
N ILE A 33 -25.43 2.49 -0.07
CA ILE A 33 -24.21 1.76 0.30
C ILE A 33 -24.56 0.28 0.39
N THR A 34 -23.95 -0.54 -0.47
CA THR A 34 -24.12 -1.99 -0.49
C THR A 34 -23.03 -2.72 0.29
N ARG A 35 -21.86 -2.09 0.43
CA ARG A 35 -20.74 -2.58 1.25
C ARG A 35 -19.95 -1.40 1.82
N CYS A 36 -19.45 -1.55 3.03
CA CYS A 36 -18.50 -0.64 3.66
C CYS A 36 -17.42 -1.45 4.37
N HIS A 37 -16.17 -1.05 4.21
CA HIS A 37 -15.05 -1.60 4.97
C HIS A 37 -14.16 -0.46 5.46
N PHE A 38 -13.97 -0.39 6.77
CA PHE A 38 -13.05 0.51 7.44
C PHE A 38 -12.44 -0.24 8.61
N ASN A 39 -11.12 -0.39 8.62
CA ASN A 39 -10.40 -1.07 9.68
C ASN A 39 -9.25 -0.19 10.14
N ARG A 40 -9.47 0.53 11.24
CA ARG A 40 -8.50 1.48 11.79
C ARG A 40 -7.19 0.82 12.21
N SER A 41 -7.22 -0.46 12.60
CA SER A 41 -6.01 -1.21 12.99
C SER A 41 -5.13 -1.54 11.79
N LEU A 42 -5.72 -1.64 10.60
CA LEU A 42 -5.03 -1.95 9.35
C LEU A 42 -4.64 -0.70 8.57
N ASP A 43 -5.56 0.24 8.42
CA ASP A 43 -5.31 1.55 7.83
C ASP A 43 -6.22 2.57 8.54
N PRO A 44 -5.66 3.48 9.35
CA PRO A 44 -6.44 4.41 10.14
C PRO A 44 -7.15 5.47 9.30
N VAL A 45 -6.74 5.65 8.03
CA VAL A 45 -7.16 6.78 7.20
C VAL A 45 -7.82 6.37 5.88
N THR A 46 -8.05 5.09 5.62
CA THR A 46 -8.65 4.62 4.36
C THR A 46 -9.92 3.81 4.61
N ALA A 47 -11.01 4.18 3.93
CA ALA A 47 -12.25 3.42 3.90
C ALA A 47 -12.71 3.09 2.48
N PHE A 48 -13.40 1.97 2.34
CA PHE A 48 -13.89 1.45 1.08
C PHE A 48 -15.40 1.35 1.11
N PHE A 49 -16.05 1.89 0.08
CA PHE A 49 -17.50 1.81 -0.10
C PHE A 49 -17.82 1.18 -1.45
N SER A 50 -18.75 0.24 -1.47
CA SER A 50 -19.46 -0.16 -2.69
C SER A 50 -20.84 0.48 -2.62
N VAL A 51 -21.24 1.13 -3.70
CA VAL A 51 -22.51 1.84 -3.79
C VAL A 51 -23.29 1.41 -5.02
N SER A 52 -24.62 1.49 -4.95
CA SER A 52 -25.51 1.28 -6.09
C SER A 52 -26.45 2.47 -6.28
N GLY A 53 -26.73 2.80 -7.54
CA GLY A 53 -27.71 3.80 -7.92
C GLY A 53 -27.72 4.09 -9.42
N ASP A 54 -28.50 5.09 -9.83
CA ASP A 54 -28.50 5.52 -11.23
C ASP A 54 -27.23 6.32 -11.60
N GLU A 55 -26.96 6.43 -12.90
CA GLU A 55 -25.78 7.12 -13.43
C GLU A 55 -25.68 8.58 -12.96
N LYS A 56 -26.81 9.26 -12.78
CA LYS A 56 -26.82 10.65 -12.32
C LYS A 56 -26.49 10.75 -10.83
N ALA A 57 -26.92 9.79 -10.02
CA ALA A 57 -26.59 9.68 -8.60
C ALA A 57 -25.11 9.37 -8.42
N CYS A 58 -24.56 8.45 -9.21
CA CYS A 58 -23.13 8.16 -9.27
C CYS A 58 -22.31 9.42 -9.58
N ALA A 59 -22.64 10.13 -10.68
CA ALA A 59 -21.93 11.34 -11.06
C ALA A 59 -22.00 12.45 -9.99
N ARG A 60 -23.15 12.62 -9.32
CA ARG A 60 -23.30 13.57 -8.19
C ARG A 60 -22.44 13.17 -7.00
N GLY A 61 -22.48 11.89 -6.61
CA GLY A 61 -21.73 11.36 -5.47
C GLY A 61 -20.23 11.52 -5.67
N THR A 62 -19.72 11.09 -6.82
CA THR A 62 -18.30 11.22 -7.20
C THR A 62 -17.87 12.69 -7.21
N GLY A 63 -18.65 13.58 -7.86
CA GLY A 63 -18.34 15.00 -7.92
C GLY A 63 -18.32 15.67 -6.53
N ALA A 64 -19.27 15.32 -5.66
CA ALA A 64 -19.33 15.87 -4.31
C ALA A 64 -18.17 15.37 -3.42
N LEU A 65 -17.83 14.07 -3.48
CA LEU A 65 -16.71 13.51 -2.72
C LEU A 65 -15.36 14.04 -3.18
N ILE A 66 -15.17 14.30 -4.48
CA ILE A 66 -13.96 14.96 -5.01
C ILE A 66 -13.88 16.41 -4.50
N LYS A 67 -14.99 17.16 -4.60
CA LYS A 67 -15.04 18.56 -4.21
C LYS A 67 -14.67 18.77 -2.74
N ASP A 68 -15.12 17.87 -1.88
CA ASP A 68 -14.88 17.93 -0.43
C ASP A 68 -13.56 17.22 -0.03
N GLY A 69 -12.79 16.71 -1.00
CA GLY A 69 -11.45 16.14 -0.78
C GLY A 69 -11.43 14.73 -0.19
N TYR A 70 -12.57 14.04 -0.18
CA TYR A 70 -12.72 12.70 0.39
C TYR A 70 -12.31 11.60 -0.59
N LEU A 71 -12.68 11.73 -1.88
CA LEU A 71 -12.44 10.68 -2.86
C LEU A 71 -10.97 10.61 -3.27
N GLN A 72 -10.36 9.45 -3.10
CA GLN A 72 -9.05 9.17 -3.68
C GLN A 72 -9.22 8.90 -5.18
N THR A 73 -8.52 9.68 -6.00
CA THR A 73 -8.48 9.52 -7.47
C THR A 73 -7.09 9.13 -7.96
N THR A 74 -6.08 9.28 -7.10
CA THR A 74 -4.67 8.96 -7.36
C THR A 74 -4.08 8.22 -6.18
N VAL A 75 -3.18 7.27 -6.42
CA VAL A 75 -2.42 6.63 -5.36
C VAL A 75 -1.21 7.49 -5.03
N ALA A 76 -1.36 8.38 -4.07
CA ALA A 76 -0.22 9.16 -3.59
C ALA A 76 0.62 8.31 -2.64
N TYR A 77 1.73 7.75 -3.13
CA TYR A 77 2.71 7.04 -2.31
C TYR A 77 3.44 8.05 -1.41
N PRO A 78 3.29 7.98 -0.09
CA PRO A 78 4.21 8.70 0.77
C PRO A 78 5.54 7.95 0.73
N GLU A 79 6.55 8.61 0.21
CA GLU A 79 7.92 8.20 0.48
C GLU A 79 8.09 8.27 2.02
N ASN A 80 8.64 7.23 2.65
CA ASN A 80 9.06 7.37 4.04
C ASN A 80 10.56 7.63 4.05
N VAL A 81 10.98 8.54 4.92
CA VAL A 81 12.39 8.77 5.19
C VAL A 81 12.68 8.22 6.56
N ARG A 82 13.62 7.28 6.62
CA ARG A 82 14.15 6.78 7.89
C ARG A 82 15.51 7.42 8.12
N PHE A 83 15.67 8.00 9.30
CA PHE A 83 16.96 8.51 9.73
C PHE A 83 17.14 8.38 11.24
N THR A 84 18.39 8.29 11.63
CA THR A 84 18.82 8.19 13.01
C THR A 84 19.50 9.50 13.40
N VAL A 85 19.04 10.11 14.49
CA VAL A 85 19.65 11.30 15.08
C VAL A 85 20.51 10.88 16.25
N ILE A 86 21.79 11.22 16.22
CA ILE A 86 22.68 10.98 17.37
C ILE A 86 22.43 12.10 18.39
N VAL A 87 21.76 11.74 19.48
CA VAL A 87 21.30 12.68 20.50
C VAL A 87 22.37 12.85 21.58
N PRO A 88 22.81 14.09 21.87
CA PRO A 88 23.67 14.34 23.01
C PRO A 88 22.87 14.18 24.31
N GLU A 89 23.55 13.78 25.39
CA GLU A 89 22.98 13.61 26.73
C GLU A 89 22.73 14.97 27.41
N ILE A 90 21.87 15.78 26.78
CA ILE A 90 21.50 17.14 27.20
C ILE A 90 19.99 17.16 27.45
N PRO A 91 19.53 17.74 28.58
CA PRO A 91 18.11 17.91 28.83
C PRO A 91 17.39 18.68 27.70
N GLY A 92 16.27 18.13 27.25
CA GLY A 92 15.40 18.78 26.26
C GLY A 92 15.72 18.48 24.79
N THR A 93 16.69 17.61 24.48
CA THR A 93 17.03 17.23 23.09
C THR A 93 15.81 16.74 22.29
N LEU A 94 15.00 15.83 22.86
CA LEU A 94 13.81 15.34 22.17
C LEU A 94 12.80 16.47 21.88
N HIS A 95 12.58 17.39 22.84
CA HIS A 95 11.69 18.52 22.64
C HIS A 95 12.14 19.40 21.46
N ARG A 96 13.45 19.68 21.34
CA ARG A 96 14.00 20.48 20.23
C ARG A 96 13.79 19.80 18.89
N ILE A 97 14.09 18.51 18.80
CA ILE A 97 13.89 17.71 17.57
C ILE A 97 12.40 17.72 17.18
N LEU A 98 11.49 17.45 18.12
CA LEU A 98 10.05 17.50 17.85
C LEU A 98 9.55 18.90 17.45
N THR A 99 10.17 19.96 17.98
CA THR A 99 9.85 21.35 17.59
C THR A 99 10.20 21.60 16.13
N ILE A 100 11.41 21.19 15.70
CA ILE A 100 11.85 21.28 14.30
C ILE A 100 10.90 20.47 13.40
N LEU A 101 10.58 19.23 13.76
CA LEU A 101 9.65 18.39 13.00
C LEU A 101 8.27 19.06 12.83
N ASN A 102 7.78 19.70 13.90
CA ASN A 102 6.50 20.41 13.87
C ASN A 102 6.53 21.66 12.97
N GLU A 103 7.61 22.44 12.96
CA GLU A 103 7.76 23.62 12.08
C GLU A 103 7.69 23.27 10.59
N TYR A 104 8.12 22.06 10.22
CA TYR A 104 8.07 21.56 8.85
C TYR A 104 6.78 20.79 8.54
N ASN A 105 5.84 20.69 9.49
CA ASN A 105 4.63 19.87 9.40
C ASN A 105 4.94 18.40 9.04
N ALA A 106 6.01 17.85 9.61
CA ALA A 106 6.39 16.46 9.39
C ALA A 106 5.42 15.51 10.11
N GLU A 107 4.93 14.49 9.41
CA GLU A 107 4.10 13.44 10.01
C GLU A 107 5.03 12.31 10.50
N ILE A 108 5.16 12.18 11.82
CA ILE A 108 6.00 11.17 12.46
C ILE A 108 5.28 9.82 12.40
N SER A 109 5.84 8.88 11.63
CA SER A 109 5.34 7.49 11.55
C SER A 109 5.81 6.69 12.77
N SER A 110 7.08 6.81 13.14
CA SER A 110 7.61 6.17 14.36
C SER A 110 8.77 6.95 14.97
N LEU A 111 8.92 6.79 16.30
CA LEU A 111 9.92 7.44 17.12
C LEU A 111 10.38 6.47 18.22
N SER A 112 11.68 6.19 18.29
CA SER A 112 12.23 5.25 19.29
C SER A 112 13.58 5.71 19.81
N PHE A 113 13.75 5.72 21.13
CA PHE A 113 15.00 6.01 21.83
C PHE A 113 15.07 5.19 23.10
N ASP A 114 16.22 4.55 23.33
CA ASP A 114 16.48 3.79 24.55
C ASP A 114 17.93 3.98 24.99
N ASN A 115 18.13 4.78 26.05
CA ASN A 115 19.45 5.06 26.63
C ASN A 115 20.06 3.85 27.36
N ARG A 116 19.31 2.77 27.57
CA ARG A 116 19.79 1.49 28.11
C ARG A 116 19.85 0.39 27.04
N GLY A 117 19.48 0.74 25.80
CA GLY A 117 19.39 -0.18 24.69
C GLY A 117 20.73 -0.43 24.01
N ARG A 118 20.66 -1.09 22.84
CA ARG A 118 21.83 -1.41 22.01
C ARG A 118 22.53 -0.17 21.43
N TYR A 119 21.80 0.94 21.30
CA TYR A 119 22.27 2.21 20.75
C TYR A 119 21.82 3.37 21.67
N PRO A 120 22.56 3.64 22.76
CA PRO A 120 22.11 4.53 23.84
C PRO A 120 22.05 6.02 23.47
N ASP A 121 22.66 6.40 22.36
CA ASP A 121 22.73 7.74 21.79
C ASP A 121 21.93 7.89 20.49
N ALA A 122 21.22 6.84 20.05
CA ALA A 122 20.50 6.84 18.78
C ALA A 122 18.99 7.05 18.98
N LEU A 123 18.49 8.20 18.50
CA LEU A 123 17.06 8.42 18.31
C LEU A 123 16.69 8.01 16.89
N HIS A 124 15.94 6.92 16.75
CA HIS A 124 15.44 6.46 15.47
C HIS A 124 14.12 7.17 15.14
N ILE A 125 14.06 7.80 13.97
CA ILE A 125 12.90 8.54 13.49
C ILE A 125 12.50 8.03 12.11
N MET A 126 11.21 7.78 11.92
CA MET A 126 10.61 7.55 10.62
C MET A 126 9.59 8.63 10.35
N LEU A 127 9.74 9.32 9.23
CA LEU A 127 8.81 10.36 8.78
C LEU A 127 8.11 9.93 7.50
N ARG A 128 6.84 10.33 7.38
CA ARG A 128 6.11 10.31 6.13
C ARG A 128 6.41 11.58 5.32
N VAL A 129 6.89 11.42 4.09
CA VAL A 129 7.10 12.52 3.15
C VAL A 129 5.76 12.93 2.57
N LEU A 130 5.20 14.00 3.11
CA LEU A 130 4.03 14.68 2.54
C LEU A 130 4.42 15.70 1.46
N ARG A 131 5.66 16.19 1.52
CA ARG A 131 6.22 17.25 0.67
C ARG A 131 7.70 16.96 0.38
N PRO A 132 8.00 16.23 -0.71
CA PRO A 132 9.39 15.85 -1.04
C PRO A 132 10.29 17.08 -1.24
N ASP A 133 9.70 18.20 -1.68
CA ASP A 133 10.35 19.50 -1.81
C ASP A 133 10.88 20.08 -0.50
N ARG A 134 10.31 19.69 0.66
CA ARG A 134 10.70 20.19 1.99
C ARG A 134 11.46 19.18 2.83
N THR A 135 11.56 17.93 2.37
CA THR A 135 12.22 16.86 3.11
C THR A 135 13.71 17.12 3.27
N GLU A 136 14.38 17.58 2.21
CA GLU A 136 15.81 17.89 2.27
C GLU A 136 16.11 19.11 3.16
N ASP A 137 15.20 20.09 3.19
CA ASP A 137 15.30 21.26 4.08
C ASP A 137 15.09 20.87 5.55
N LEU A 138 14.14 19.97 5.81
CA LEU A 138 13.92 19.40 7.15
C LEU A 138 15.14 18.65 7.67
N ILE A 139 15.71 17.77 6.84
CA ILE A 139 16.93 17.02 7.20
C ILE A 139 18.06 17.99 7.49
N ARG A 140 18.28 19.00 6.63
CA ARG A 140 19.28 20.05 6.84
C ARG A 140 19.07 20.85 8.13
N ALA A 141 17.83 21.14 8.50
CA ALA A 141 17.51 21.83 9.74
C ALA A 141 17.92 21.01 10.98
N ILE A 142 17.71 19.68 10.94
CA ILE A 142 18.14 18.78 12.01
C ILE A 142 19.67 18.62 12.00
N GLU A 143 20.29 18.50 10.82
CA GLU A 143 21.75 18.39 10.65
C GLU A 143 22.52 19.61 11.17
N THR A 144 21.87 20.77 11.25
CA THR A 144 22.47 21.99 11.80
C THR A 144 22.77 21.86 13.30
N GLU A 145 21.93 21.12 14.04
CA GLU A 145 22.06 20.96 15.49
C GLU A 145 22.54 19.57 15.91
N TYR A 146 22.30 18.55 15.08
CA TYR A 146 22.53 17.15 15.42
C TYR A 146 23.18 16.39 14.28
N ARG A 147 23.93 15.34 14.61
CA ARG A 147 24.43 14.42 13.57
C ARG A 147 23.29 13.51 13.14
N VAL A 148 22.96 13.55 11.85
CA VAL A 148 21.95 12.69 11.22
C VAL A 148 22.63 11.60 10.41
N LEU A 149 22.11 10.38 10.51
CA LEU A 149 22.45 9.24 9.66
C LEU A 149 21.18 8.88 8.89
N ILE A 150 21.17 9.09 7.58
CA ILE A 150 20.05 8.70 6.74
C ILE A 150 20.15 7.19 6.51
N ASP A 151 19.17 6.44 7.02
CA ASP A 151 19.14 4.98 6.93
C ASP A 151 18.62 4.51 5.56
N GLY A 152 17.84 5.36 4.89
CA GLY A 152 17.35 5.14 3.54
C GLY A 152 16.12 5.98 3.23
N TYR A 153 15.89 6.17 1.94
CA TYR A 153 14.60 6.55 1.38
C TYR A 153 13.91 5.24 1.01
N ASP A 154 12.66 5.12 1.42
CA ASP A 154 11.75 4.01 1.17
C ASP A 154 11.63 2.92 2.25
N CYS A 155 10.40 2.44 2.33
CA CYS A 155 9.77 1.78 3.45
C CYS A 155 10.29 0.36 3.57
N GLY A 156 11.19 0.13 4.53
CA GLY A 156 11.52 -1.22 4.96
C GLY A 156 10.27 -2.08 5.15
N ASP A 157 10.35 -3.33 4.70
CA ASP A 157 9.28 -4.33 4.54
C ASP A 157 8.45 -4.69 5.79
N SER A 158 8.62 -4.01 6.92
CA SER A 158 7.90 -4.31 8.15
C SER A 158 6.53 -3.63 8.19
N CYS A 159 5.48 -4.44 8.07
CA CYS A 159 4.06 -4.08 8.22
C CYS A 159 3.63 -3.62 9.63
N ASP A 160 4.58 -3.34 10.54
CA ASP A 160 4.30 -3.18 11.97
C ASP A 160 3.63 -1.84 12.33
N ASP A 161 3.70 -0.84 11.45
CA ASP A 161 3.01 0.43 11.61
C ASP A 161 1.90 0.54 10.55
N GLY A 162 0.70 0.08 10.90
CA GLY A 162 -0.50 0.02 10.05
C GLY A 162 -1.02 1.38 9.55
N SER A 163 -0.26 2.46 9.67
CA SER A 163 -0.70 3.81 9.33
C SER A 163 -0.88 4.08 7.81
N LEU A 164 -0.46 3.15 6.94
CA LEU A 164 -0.46 3.28 5.45
C LEU A 164 -0.58 1.94 4.71
N PHE A 165 -1.19 0.91 5.31
CA PHE A 165 -1.16 -0.43 4.73
C PHE A 165 -1.57 -0.46 3.24
N TYR A 166 -2.73 0.10 2.88
CA TYR A 166 -3.22 0.02 1.51
C TYR A 166 -2.40 0.84 0.51
N VAL A 167 -1.81 1.95 0.95
CA VAL A 167 -0.94 2.76 0.07
C VAL A 167 0.37 2.02 -0.23
N ARG A 168 0.99 1.42 0.79
CA ARG A 168 2.18 0.56 0.59
C ARG A 168 1.85 -0.66 -0.26
N TYR A 169 0.69 -1.26 -0.02
CA TYR A 169 0.23 -2.40 -0.79
C TYR A 169 0.06 -2.05 -2.27
N ALA A 170 -0.51 -0.88 -2.57
CA ALA A 170 -0.60 -0.38 -3.94
C ALA A 170 0.76 -0.11 -4.60
N ALA A 171 1.78 0.30 -3.84
CA ALA A 171 3.12 0.54 -4.39
C ALA A 171 3.71 -0.77 -4.92
N ARG A 172 3.67 -1.81 -4.08
CA ARG A 172 4.12 -3.17 -4.42
C ARG A 172 3.33 -3.77 -5.58
N VAL A 173 2.03 -3.53 -5.65
CA VAL A 173 1.21 -3.91 -6.82
C VAL A 173 1.70 -3.22 -8.09
N SER A 174 2.02 -1.92 -8.01
CA SER A 174 2.42 -1.13 -9.18
C SER A 174 3.80 -1.54 -9.70
N GLU A 175 4.73 -1.86 -8.79
CA GLU A 175 6.01 -2.48 -9.14
C GLU A 175 5.84 -3.79 -9.90
N ILE A 176 4.79 -4.57 -9.61
CA ILE A 176 4.52 -5.83 -10.31
C ILE A 176 3.92 -5.55 -11.69
N LEU A 177 3.01 -4.57 -11.80
CA LEU A 177 2.17 -4.38 -12.98
C LEU A 177 2.69 -3.36 -14.01
N ASP A 178 3.88 -2.80 -13.82
CA ASP A 178 4.55 -1.87 -14.77
C ASP A 178 3.70 -0.62 -15.08
N ASP A 179 3.50 0.23 -14.07
CA ASP A 179 2.90 1.58 -14.19
C ASP A 179 1.48 1.61 -14.75
N LEU A 180 0.57 0.82 -14.16
CA LEU A 180 -0.86 0.96 -14.41
C LEU A 180 -1.41 2.30 -13.91
N GLU A 181 -2.45 2.78 -14.59
CA GLU A 181 -3.15 4.00 -14.16
C GLU A 181 -3.78 3.82 -12.76
N ASP A 182 -3.71 4.88 -11.95
CA ASP A 182 -4.24 4.94 -10.59
C ASP A 182 -5.66 4.36 -10.40
N PRO A 183 -6.64 4.58 -11.31
CA PRO A 183 -7.98 4.04 -11.14
C PRO A 183 -8.02 2.51 -11.06
N PHE A 184 -7.16 1.82 -11.81
CA PHE A 184 -7.09 0.36 -11.79
C PHE A 184 -6.46 -0.14 -10.49
N ILE A 185 -5.44 0.54 -10.00
CA ILE A 185 -4.82 0.20 -8.71
C ILE A 185 -5.82 0.38 -7.57
N LEU A 186 -6.59 1.47 -7.57
CA LEU A 186 -7.65 1.71 -6.58
C LEU A 186 -8.76 0.66 -6.63
N GLU A 187 -9.14 0.22 -7.84
CA GLU A 187 -10.08 -0.90 -8.00
C GLU A 187 -9.53 -2.19 -7.38
N LEU A 188 -8.27 -2.50 -7.64
CA LEU A 188 -7.62 -3.70 -7.12
C LEU A 188 -7.50 -3.64 -5.59
N LEU A 189 -7.16 -2.49 -5.02
CA LEU A 189 -7.19 -2.27 -3.57
C LEU A 189 -8.58 -2.50 -2.97
N HIS A 190 -9.64 -2.07 -3.67
CA HIS A 190 -11.01 -2.33 -3.26
C HIS A 190 -11.34 -3.84 -3.22
N GLN A 191 -10.80 -4.63 -4.15
CA GLN A 191 -10.94 -6.09 -4.14
C GLN A 191 -10.13 -6.73 -3.01
N PHE A 192 -8.90 -6.27 -2.77
CA PHE A 192 -8.07 -6.77 -1.66
C PHE A 192 -8.67 -6.43 -0.30
N SER A 193 -9.27 -5.25 -0.15
CA SER A 193 -10.00 -4.91 1.07
C SER A 193 -11.22 -5.81 1.28
N HIS A 194 -11.86 -6.27 0.20
CA HIS A 194 -12.93 -7.26 0.28
C HIS A 194 -12.44 -8.61 0.78
N ILE A 195 -11.30 -9.10 0.26
CA ILE A 195 -10.67 -10.35 0.72
C ILE A 195 -10.31 -10.23 2.21
N ALA A 196 -9.69 -9.12 2.61
CA ALA A 196 -9.32 -8.87 4.00
C ALA A 196 -10.56 -8.88 4.93
N GLN A 197 -11.65 -8.24 4.49
CA GLN A 197 -12.91 -8.25 5.22
C GLN A 197 -13.45 -9.67 5.40
N GLN A 198 -13.53 -10.46 4.32
CA GLN A 198 -14.04 -11.83 4.36
C GLN A 198 -13.19 -12.73 5.26
N LEU A 199 -11.86 -12.65 5.14
CA LEU A 199 -10.95 -13.41 6.00
C LEU A 199 -11.12 -13.05 7.48
N THR A 200 -11.28 -11.76 7.78
CA THR A 200 -11.57 -11.27 9.13
C THR A 200 -12.89 -11.85 9.66
N GLU A 201 -13.95 -11.87 8.86
CA GLU A 201 -15.25 -12.45 9.22
C GLU A 201 -15.14 -13.96 9.53
N TYR A 202 -14.20 -14.67 8.91
CA TYR A 202 -13.90 -16.08 9.19
C TYR A 202 -12.86 -16.29 10.32
N GLY A 203 -12.39 -15.23 10.98
CA GLY A 203 -11.37 -15.30 12.02
C GLY A 203 -10.00 -15.75 11.51
N LYS A 204 -9.70 -15.47 10.24
CA LYS A 204 -8.41 -15.79 9.61
C LYS A 204 -7.54 -14.56 9.49
N GLU A 205 -6.24 -14.76 9.60
CA GLU A 205 -5.24 -13.73 9.30
C GLU A 205 -5.22 -13.41 7.81
N TYR A 206 -5.47 -12.16 7.45
CA TYR A 206 -5.51 -11.70 6.07
C TYR A 206 -4.13 -11.24 5.55
N GLN A 207 -3.21 -10.91 6.46
CA GLN A 207 -1.88 -10.36 6.12
C GLN A 207 -1.09 -11.36 5.28
N ASP A 208 -1.03 -12.62 5.72
CA ASP A 208 -0.36 -13.71 5.01
C ASP A 208 -0.96 -13.93 3.62
N VAL A 209 -2.29 -13.89 3.50
CA VAL A 209 -2.97 -14.10 2.22
C VAL A 209 -2.64 -12.97 1.23
N LEU A 210 -2.72 -11.72 1.69
CA LEU A 210 -2.39 -10.56 0.86
C LEU A 210 -0.90 -10.56 0.46
N GLU A 211 -0.01 -10.99 1.33
CA GLU A 211 1.41 -11.13 1.02
C GLU A 211 1.67 -12.25 -0.01
N GLN A 212 1.00 -13.40 0.13
CA GLN A 212 1.11 -14.49 -0.85
C GLN A 212 0.62 -14.07 -2.24
N ILE A 213 -0.41 -13.21 -2.33
CA ILE A 213 -0.87 -12.66 -3.61
C ILE A 213 0.25 -11.86 -4.28
N LEU A 214 0.95 -10.98 -3.54
CA LEU A 214 2.07 -10.20 -4.07
C LEU A 214 3.23 -11.10 -4.51
N LEU A 215 3.62 -12.06 -3.67
CA LEU A 215 4.70 -13.00 -3.99
C LEU A 215 4.40 -13.80 -5.27
N ASN A 216 3.15 -14.22 -5.45
CA ASN A 216 2.74 -14.91 -6.67
C ASN A 216 2.76 -13.96 -7.88
N GLY A 217 2.28 -12.72 -7.73
CA GLY A 217 2.35 -11.71 -8.79
C GLY A 217 3.79 -11.43 -9.23
N LYS A 218 4.71 -11.26 -8.28
CA LYS A 218 6.15 -11.09 -8.54
C LYS A 218 6.75 -12.28 -9.26
N ARG A 219 6.47 -13.52 -8.82
CA ARG A 219 6.91 -14.74 -9.51
C ARG A 219 6.39 -14.81 -10.94
N LEU A 220 5.12 -14.46 -11.17
CA LEU A 220 4.56 -14.45 -12.52
C LEU A 220 5.27 -13.43 -13.41
N LYS A 221 5.54 -12.22 -12.90
CA LYS A 221 6.33 -11.21 -13.62
C LYS A 221 7.73 -11.72 -13.97
N GLU A 222 8.44 -12.28 -12.98
CA GLU A 222 9.81 -12.78 -13.14
C GLU A 222 9.93 -13.98 -14.10
N THR A 223 8.83 -14.72 -14.31
CA THR A 223 8.82 -15.94 -15.12
C THR A 223 8.06 -15.82 -16.44
N THR A 224 7.69 -14.60 -16.83
CA THR A 224 7.01 -14.31 -18.09
C THR A 224 7.93 -13.53 -19.04
N GLY A 225 7.69 -13.62 -20.34
CA GLY A 225 8.43 -12.84 -21.35
C GLY A 225 9.90 -13.20 -21.39
N GLN A 226 10.78 -12.25 -21.11
CA GLN A 226 12.24 -12.47 -21.10
C GLN A 226 12.71 -13.36 -19.95
N GLY A 227 11.96 -13.40 -18.84
CA GLY A 227 12.25 -14.25 -17.69
C GLY A 227 11.69 -15.67 -17.81
N PHE A 228 10.99 -15.98 -18.90
CA PHE A 228 10.44 -17.30 -19.11
C PHE A 228 11.54 -18.36 -19.25
N TYR A 229 11.36 -19.46 -18.52
CA TYR A 229 12.22 -20.64 -18.61
C TYR A 229 11.39 -21.91 -18.58
N SER A 230 11.94 -23.01 -19.09
CA SER A 230 11.38 -24.35 -18.92
C SER A 230 12.52 -25.30 -18.61
N ASP A 231 12.32 -26.20 -17.63
CA ASP A 231 13.19 -27.38 -17.54
C ASP A 231 12.72 -28.39 -18.58
N VAL A 232 13.66 -28.94 -19.35
CA VAL A 232 13.35 -29.82 -20.50
C VAL A 232 14.07 -31.14 -20.31
N GLN A 233 13.29 -32.20 -20.17
CA GLN A 233 13.79 -33.57 -20.10
C GLN A 233 13.48 -34.29 -21.41
N VAL A 234 14.47 -35.01 -21.94
CA VAL A 234 14.36 -35.70 -23.23
C VAL A 234 14.58 -37.19 -23.03
N PHE A 235 13.64 -38.00 -23.51
CA PHE A 235 13.67 -39.45 -23.42
C PHE A 235 13.56 -40.09 -24.80
N SER A 236 14.54 -40.91 -25.18
CA SER A 236 14.45 -41.76 -26.36
C SER A 236 13.65 -43.02 -26.02
N LEU A 237 12.42 -43.12 -26.53
CA LEU A 237 11.53 -44.24 -26.27
C LEU A 237 11.83 -45.42 -27.22
N THR A 238 12.08 -45.11 -28.49
CA THR A 238 12.55 -46.07 -29.51
C THR A 238 13.49 -45.35 -30.50
N GLY A 239 14.05 -46.06 -31.49
CA GLY A 239 14.93 -45.46 -32.51
C GLY A 239 14.28 -44.38 -33.39
N HIS A 240 12.95 -44.25 -33.35
CA HIS A 240 12.19 -43.24 -34.12
C HIS A 240 11.31 -42.37 -33.23
N LEU A 241 11.29 -42.58 -31.91
CA LEU A 241 10.34 -41.92 -31.01
C LEU A 241 11.08 -41.22 -29.88
N THR A 242 10.93 -39.90 -29.82
CA THR A 242 11.50 -39.05 -28.76
C THR A 242 10.39 -38.34 -27.99
N LEU A 243 10.44 -38.43 -26.67
CA LEU A 243 9.54 -37.72 -25.76
C LEU A 243 10.28 -36.53 -25.15
N TYR A 244 9.70 -35.34 -25.29
CA TYR A 244 10.12 -34.12 -24.62
C TYR A 244 9.14 -33.78 -23.49
N CYS A 245 9.65 -33.59 -22.28
CA CYS A 245 8.88 -33.18 -21.11
C CYS A 245 9.32 -31.77 -20.72
N PHE A 246 8.43 -30.79 -20.87
CA PHE A 246 8.64 -29.39 -20.51
C PHE A 246 7.98 -29.11 -19.17
N GLN A 247 8.75 -28.72 -18.15
CA GLN A 247 8.25 -28.23 -16.87
C GLN A 247 8.26 -26.71 -16.88
N LEU A 248 7.06 -26.14 -16.83
CA LEU A 248 6.84 -24.69 -16.94
C LEU A 248 7.02 -23.99 -15.57
N PRO A 249 7.36 -22.69 -15.56
CA PRO A 249 7.42 -21.93 -14.34
C PRO A 249 5.99 -21.70 -13.82
N GLY A 250 5.78 -21.87 -12.51
CA GLY A 250 4.44 -21.83 -11.92
C GLY A 250 3.66 -23.15 -11.98
N GLY A 251 4.25 -24.19 -12.57
CA GLY A 251 3.70 -25.55 -12.58
C GLY A 251 3.02 -25.93 -13.89
N GLY A 252 2.63 -27.20 -13.97
CA GLY A 252 2.15 -27.83 -15.21
C GLY A 252 3.28 -28.43 -16.03
N SER A 253 2.97 -29.53 -16.71
CA SER A 253 3.92 -30.24 -17.59
C SER A 253 3.33 -30.38 -18.97
N ILE A 254 4.10 -30.02 -19.99
CA ILE A 254 3.75 -30.25 -21.40
C ILE A 254 4.60 -31.40 -21.92
N PHE A 255 3.96 -32.35 -22.60
CA PHE A 255 4.60 -33.50 -23.21
C PHE A 255 4.47 -33.41 -24.73
N VAL A 256 5.59 -33.47 -25.45
CA VAL A 256 5.63 -33.47 -26.91
C VAL A 256 6.28 -34.77 -27.37
N ILE A 257 5.61 -35.46 -28.30
CA ILE A 257 6.09 -36.69 -28.92
C ILE A 257 6.51 -36.37 -30.34
N ASP A 258 7.77 -36.62 -30.66
CA ASP A 258 8.33 -36.54 -32.00
C ASP A 258 8.54 -37.97 -32.53
N ALA A 259 7.98 -38.26 -33.70
CA ALA A 259 7.80 -39.61 -34.26
C ALA A 259 8.19 -39.68 -35.74
#